data_AF-A0AAW1V773-F1
#
_entry.id   AF-A0AAW1V773-F1
#
_cell.length_a   1.000
_cell.length_b   1.000
_cell.length_c   1.000
_cell.angle_alpha   90.00
_cell.angle_beta   90.00
_cell.angle_gamma   90.00
#
_symmetry.space_group_name_H-M   'P 1'
#
loop_
_entity.id
_entity.type
_entity.pdbx_description
1 polymer ?
#
loop_
_entity_poly.entity_id
_entity_poly.type
_entity_poly.pdbx_seq_one_letter_code
_entity_poly.pdbx_strand_id
1 'polypeptide(L)'
;MGPMEPIRIESRKRRAALVVCMVDDSPVHVLWEYTTWQKQRREAMESLGYQPDPDSIIGVMLEDSAKWEILYKTITEIIKTKVKEDRIKEERQRTEAAG
;
A
#
# COMPACT_ATOMS: atom_id res chain seq x y z
N MET A 1 6.39 22.92 46.72
CA MET A 1 6.55 21.99 45.58
C MET A 1 5.37 21.02 45.63
N GLY A 2 4.36 21.21 44.78
CA GLY A 2 3.21 20.30 44.71
C GLY A 2 3.53 19.10 43.82
N PRO A 3 2.97 17.91 44.10
CA PRO A 3 3.19 16.74 43.26
C PRO A 3 2.52 16.92 41.89
N MET A 4 3.31 16.78 40.83
CA MET A 4 2.84 16.78 39.46
C MET A 4 2.21 15.40 39.17
N GLU A 5 0.89 15.34 39.00
CA GLU A 5 0.24 14.10 38.58
C GLU A 5 0.62 13.75 37.12
N PRO A 6 0.84 12.46 36.81
CA PRO A 6 1.20 12.06 35.47
C PRO A 6 0.00 12.20 34.51
N ILE A 7 0.24 12.91 33.41
CA ILE A 7 -0.70 13.06 32.29
C ILE A 7 -0.99 11.68 31.70
N ARG A 8 -2.23 11.21 31.86
CA ARG A 8 -2.74 9.99 31.24
C ARG A 8 -2.98 10.26 29.74
N ILE A 9 -2.03 9.88 28.90
CA ILE A 9 -2.19 9.96 27.44
C ILE A 9 -3.02 8.74 27.00
N GLU A 10 -4.35 8.91 26.92
CA GLU A 10 -5.22 7.94 26.29
C GLU A 10 -4.87 7.82 24.80
N SER A 11 -4.33 6.66 24.44
CA SER A 11 -4.02 6.30 23.06
C SER A 11 -5.32 6.12 22.29
N ARG A 12 -5.88 7.20 21.72
CA ARG A 12 -6.92 7.11 20.70
C ARG A 12 -6.36 6.30 19.53
N LYS A 13 -6.78 5.04 19.39
CA LYS A 13 -6.64 4.24 18.17
C LYS A 13 -7.23 5.07 17.02
N ARG A 14 -6.38 5.77 16.26
CA ARG A 14 -6.80 6.39 15.00
C ARG A 14 -7.29 5.25 14.14
N ARG A 15 -8.59 5.21 13.82
CA ARG A 15 -9.07 4.33 12.75
C ARG A 15 -8.26 4.73 11.53
N ALA A 16 -7.44 3.82 11.01
CA ALA A 16 -6.70 4.07 9.78
C ALA A 16 -7.75 4.44 8.74
N ALA A 17 -7.79 5.72 8.34
CA ALA A 17 -8.63 6.14 7.24
C ALA A 17 -8.10 5.38 6.03
N LEU A 18 -8.93 4.49 5.49
CA LEU A 18 -8.61 3.74 4.28
C LEU A 18 -8.57 4.78 3.15
N VAL A 19 -7.37 5.12 2.68
CA VAL A 19 -7.19 6.07 1.58
C VAL A 19 -7.32 5.29 0.28
N VAL A 20 -8.48 5.43 -0.37
CA VAL A 20 -8.81 4.75 -1.63
C VAL A 20 -8.45 5.65 -2.80
N CYS A 21 -7.78 5.10 -3.82
CA CYS A 21 -7.45 5.86 -5.03
C CYS A 21 -8.71 6.11 -5.86
N MET A 22 -8.87 7.32 -6.41
CA MET A 22 -10.02 7.71 -7.25
C MET A 22 -9.62 8.17 -8.66
N VAL A 23 -8.35 8.05 -9.04
CA VAL A 23 -7.81 8.71 -10.25
C VAL A 23 -7.72 7.75 -11.44
N ASP A 24 -7.05 6.61 -11.27
CA ASP A 24 -6.82 5.63 -12.33
C ASP A 24 -6.49 4.25 -11.73
N ASP A 25 -6.97 3.18 -12.37
CA ASP A 25 -6.70 1.79 -11.97
C ASP A 25 -5.66 1.12 -12.87
N SER A 26 -4.95 1.89 -13.71
CA SER A 26 -3.86 1.36 -14.50
C SER A 26 -2.75 0.72 -13.63
N PRO A 27 -2.08 -0.33 -14.12
CA PRO A 27 -0.98 -0.95 -13.39
C PRO A 27 0.13 0.04 -13.05
N VAL A 28 0.44 0.97 -13.95
CA VAL A 28 1.46 2.01 -13.74
C VAL A 28 1.08 2.90 -12.57
N HIS A 29 -0.16 3.39 -12.56
CA HIS A 29 -0.64 4.24 -11.47
C HIS A 29 -0.58 3.51 -10.13
N VAL A 30 -1.19 2.33 -10.07
CA VAL A 30 -1.31 1.55 -8.83
C VAL A 30 0.06 1.18 -8.29
N LEU A 31 0.96 0.68 -9.13
CA LEU A 31 2.21 0.09 -8.66
C LEU A 31 3.39 1.07 -8.65
N TRP A 32 3.33 2.25 -9.28
CA TRP A 32 4.47 3.19 -9.29
C TRP A 32 4.12 4.60 -8.78
N GLU A 33 2.93 5.10 -9.09
CA GLU A 33 2.60 6.50 -8.81
C GLU A 33 1.83 6.69 -7.49
N TYR A 34 0.98 5.72 -7.14
CA TYR A 34 0.09 5.87 -6.00
C TYR A 34 0.88 5.88 -4.68
N THR A 35 0.76 6.96 -3.92
CA THR A 35 1.62 7.23 -2.74
C THR A 35 1.34 6.30 -1.57
N THR A 36 0.13 5.71 -1.50
CA THR A 36 -0.25 4.73 -0.47
C THR A 36 0.71 3.55 -0.39
N TRP A 37 1.27 3.11 -1.51
CA TRP A 37 2.20 1.97 -1.54
C TRP A 37 3.67 2.38 -1.51
N GLN A 38 3.98 3.68 -1.37
CA GLN A 38 5.35 4.19 -1.42
C GLN A 38 6.26 3.51 -0.39
N LYS A 39 5.74 3.21 0.81
CA LYS A 39 6.48 2.52 1.85
C LYS A 39 6.86 1.09 1.42
N GLN A 40 5.88 0.28 1.01
CA GLN A 40 6.14 -1.10 0.57
C GLN A 40 7.09 -1.15 -0.63
N ARG A 41 6.94 -0.22 -1.57
CA ARG A 41 7.84 -0.10 -2.72
C ARG A 41 9.26 0.20 -2.31
N ARG A 42 9.45 1.18 -1.42
CA ARG A 42 10.78 1.54 -0.93
C ARG A 42 11.45 0.36 -0.22
N GLU A 43 10.72 -0.36 0.65
CA GLU A 43 11.25 -1.54 1.35
C GLU A 43 11.66 -2.66 0.37
N ALA A 44 10.90 -2.86 -0.70
CA ALA A 44 11.25 -3.79 -1.76
C ALA A 44 12.49 -3.34 -2.55
N MET A 45 12.58 -2.05 -2.89
CA MET A 45 13.72 -1.46 -3.61
C MET A 45 15.02 -1.49 -2.80
N GLU A 46 14.93 -1.24 -1.49
CA GLU A 46 16.05 -1.39 -0.55
C GLU A 46 16.55 -2.84 -0.52
N SER A 47 15.62 -3.81 -0.53
CA SER A 47 15.96 -5.25 -0.57
C SER A 47 16.58 -5.67 -1.91
N LEU A 48 16.19 -5.03 -3.01
CA LEU A 48 16.75 -5.27 -4.36
C LEU A 48 18.11 -4.59 -4.57
N GLY A 49 18.44 -3.57 -3.78
CA GLY A 49 19.62 -2.73 -3.99
C GLY A 49 19.53 -1.82 -5.23
N TYR A 50 18.37 -1.78 -5.89
CA TYR A 50 18.11 -1.00 -7.10
C TYR A 50 16.61 -0.68 -7.20
N GLN A 51 16.27 0.42 -7.89
CA GLN A 51 14.91 0.86 -8.12
C GLN A 51 14.51 0.60 -9.58
N PRO A 52 13.75 -0.48 -9.88
CA PRO A 52 13.24 -0.73 -11.21
C PRO A 52 12.16 0.28 -11.62
N ASP A 53 12.22 0.69 -12.87
CA ASP A 53 11.15 1.41 -13.55
C ASP A 53 10.12 0.43 -14.15
N PRO A 54 8.95 0.90 -14.60
CA PRO A 54 7.91 0.04 -15.16
C PRO A 54 8.38 -0.81 -16.37
N ASP A 55 9.31 -0.30 -17.17
CA ASP A 55 9.77 -0.96 -18.39
C ASP A 55 10.87 -2.00 -18.09
N SER A 56 11.67 -1.77 -17.05
CA SER A 56 12.77 -2.65 -16.64
C SER A 56 12.36 -3.75 -15.64
N ILE A 57 11.19 -3.64 -15.00
CA ILE A 57 10.80 -4.55 -13.91
C ILE A 57 10.81 -6.02 -14.31
N ILE A 58 10.31 -6.36 -15.50
CA ILE A 58 10.31 -7.74 -16.00
C ILE A 58 11.75 -8.23 -16.22
N GLY A 59 12.62 -7.37 -16.74
CA GLY A 59 14.05 -7.67 -16.87
C GLY A 59 14.68 -8.02 -15.53
N VAL A 60 14.47 -7.17 -14.51
CA VAL A 60 14.97 -7.39 -13.15
C VAL A 60 14.44 -8.69 -12.53
N MET A 61 13.17 -9.00 -12.78
CA MET A 61 12.55 -10.25 -12.33
C MET A 61 13.19 -11.49 -12.98
N LEU A 62 13.63 -11.40 -14.24
CA LEU A 62 14.23 -12.52 -14.97
C LEU A 62 15.72 -12.74 -14.66
N GLU A 63 16.40 -11.75 -14.08
CA GLU A 63 17.83 -11.84 -13.76
C GLU A 63 18.15 -12.81 -12.62
N ASP A 64 17.29 -12.87 -11.60
CA ASP A 64 17.53 -13.66 -10.38
C ASP A 64 16.21 -14.07 -9.73
N SER A 65 16.10 -15.34 -9.35
CA SER A 65 14.98 -15.88 -8.57
C SER A 65 14.70 -15.14 -7.26
N ALA A 66 15.72 -14.62 -6.57
CA ALA A 66 15.53 -13.85 -5.34
C ALA A 66 14.89 -12.48 -5.65
N LYS A 67 15.32 -11.83 -6.74
CA LYS A 67 14.72 -10.57 -7.22
C LYS A 67 13.27 -10.80 -7.66
N TRP A 68 13.03 -11.90 -8.39
CA TRP A 68 11.68 -12.34 -8.73
C TRP A 68 10.80 -12.45 -7.48
N GLU A 69 11.28 -13.16 -6.46
CA GLU A 69 10.50 -13.41 -5.25
C GLU A 69 10.16 -12.12 -4.48
N ILE A 70 11.11 -11.19 -4.37
CA ILE A 70 10.88 -9.88 -3.74
C ILE A 70 9.79 -9.12 -4.49
N LEU A 71 9.96 -8.93 -5.80
CA LEU A 71 9.03 -8.16 -6.63
C LEU A 71 7.64 -8.81 -6.68
N TYR A 72 7.60 -10.14 -6.84
CA TYR A 72 6.36 -10.90 -6.84
C TYR A 72 5.58 -10.74 -5.54
N LYS A 73 6.25 -10.85 -4.38
CA LYS A 73 5.59 -10.68 -3.07
C LYS A 73 5.02 -9.27 -2.93
N THR A 74 5.83 -8.24 -3.20
CA THR A 74 5.40 -6.84 -3.08
C THR A 74 4.23 -6.51 -3.99
N ILE A 75 4.30 -6.87 -5.28
CA ILE A 75 3.22 -6.62 -6.24
C ILE A 75 1.96 -7.37 -5.81
N THR A 76 2.09 -8.62 -5.38
CA THR A 76 0.96 -9.45 -4.94
C THR A 76 0.26 -8.85 -3.71
N GLU A 77 1.02 -8.34 -2.75
CA GLU A 77 0.46 -7.70 -1.55
C GLU A 77 -0.28 -6.40 -1.88
N ILE A 78 0.28 -5.58 -2.77
CA ILE A 78 -0.37 -4.35 -3.24
C ILE A 78 -1.70 -4.68 -3.92
N ILE A 79 -1.69 -5.61 -4.89
CA ILE A 79 -2.91 -5.99 -5.62
C ILE A 79 -3.95 -6.60 -4.68
N LYS A 80 -3.56 -7.51 -3.79
CA LYS A 80 -4.49 -8.10 -2.81
C LYS A 80 -5.12 -7.05 -1.91
N THR A 81 -4.36 -6.04 -1.51
CA THR A 81 -4.87 -4.96 -0.67
C THR A 81 -5.84 -4.10 -1.46
N LYS A 82 -5.47 -3.67 -2.67
CA LYS A 82 -6.34 -2.90 -3.55
C LYS A 82 -7.68 -3.61 -3.83
N VAL A 83 -7.65 -4.90 -4.15
CA VAL A 83 -8.88 -5.69 -4.37
C VAL A 83 -9.78 -5.71 -3.13
N LYS A 84 -9.20 -5.74 -1.92
CA LYS A 84 -9.99 -5.63 -0.69
C LYS A 84 -10.60 -4.23 -0.53
N GLU A 85 -9.85 -3.19 -0.86
CA GLU A 85 -10.33 -1.81 -0.82
C GLU A 85 -11.48 -1.59 -1.80
N ASP A 86 -11.37 -2.13 -3.01
CA ASP A 86 -12.39 -2.03 -4.06
C ASP A 86 -13.68 -2.75 -3.65
N ARG A 87 -13.58 -3.94 -3.02
CA ARG A 87 -14.76 -4.64 -2.45
C ARG A 87 -15.47 -3.82 -1.38
N ILE A 88 -14.72 -3.20 -0.46
CA ILE A 88 -15.29 -2.34 0.58
C ILE A 88 -15.97 -1.12 -0.05
N LYS A 89 -15.40 -0.57 -1.13
CA LYS A 89 -15.97 0.56 -1.88
C LYS A 89 -17.30 0.17 -2.53
N GLU A 90 -17.36 -0.98 -3.21
CA GLU A 90 -18.59 -1.48 -3.84
C GLU A 90 -19.70 -1.71 -2.82
N GLU A 91 -19.37 -2.31 -1.66
CA GLU A 91 -20.33 -2.51 -0.57
C GLU A 91 -20.88 -1.19 -0.02
N ARG A 92 -20.02 -0.19 0.19
CA ARG A 92 -20.45 1.15 0.65
C ARG A 92 -21.37 1.84 -0.35
N GLN A 93 -20.99 1.84 -1.62
CA GLN A 93 -21.81 2.45 -2.68
C GLN A 93 -23.16 1.76 -2.79
N ARG A 94 -23.22 0.44 -2.63
CA ARG A 94 -24.48 -0.31 -2.62
C ARG A 94 -25.36 0.04 -1.42
N THR A 95 -24.79 0.20 -0.23
CA THR A 95 -25.56 0.62 0.96
C THR A 95 -26.06 2.05 0.87
N GLU A 96 -25.28 2.96 0.28
CA GLU A 96 -25.66 4.36 0.07
C GLU A 96 -26.72 4.52 -1.01
N ALA A 97 -26.71 3.67 -2.05
CA ALA A 97 -27.74 3.67 -3.10
C ALA A 97 -29.06 3.00 -2.69
N ALA A 98 -29.08 2.26 -1.57
CA ALA A 98 -30.25 1.53 -1.08
C ALA A 98 -30.95 2.22 0.11
N GLY A 99 -30.38 3.30 0.64
CA GLY A 99 -30.96 4.13 1.70
C GLY A 99 -31.46 5.46 1.17
#